data_AF-A0A453PBF1-F1
#
_entry.id   AF-A0A453PBF1-F1
#
_cell.length_a   1.000
_cell.length_b   1.000
_cell.length_c   1.000
_cell.angle_alpha   90.00
_cell.angle_beta   90.00
_cell.angle_gamma   90.00
#
_symmetry.space_group_name_H-M   'P 1'
#
loop_
_entity.id
_entity.type
_entity.pdbx_description
1 polymer ?
#
loop_
_entity_poly.entity_id
_entity_poly.type
_entity_poly.pdbx_seq_one_letter_code
_entity_poly.pdbx_strand_id
1 'polypeptide(L)'
;MGVGALSDGLWRRASAAGASTPLEKRAFGVADDIYGAGLLIAYMAFIPFCKAGIMDGISLQRLLENTFRLDIYAAREYCLEDDKLSEAVNFLDLGDGAGWELLQAMLNPDYRKRPIAEAVLNHRFITGALL
;
A
#
# COMPACT_ATOMS: atom_id res chain seq x y z
N MET A 1 -22.26 19.70 5.21
CA MET A 1 -20.86 19.23 5.34
C MET A 1 -20.34 19.06 3.92
N GLY A 2 -19.70 20.12 3.38
CA GLY A 2 -19.49 20.29 1.95
C GLY A 2 -18.21 19.64 1.44
N VAL A 3 -18.20 19.31 0.15
CA VAL A 3 -17.10 18.72 -0.65
C VAL A 3 -15.72 19.35 -0.38
N GLY A 4 -15.67 20.62 0.05
CA GLY A 4 -14.43 21.32 0.42
C GLY A 4 -13.64 20.67 1.57
N ALA A 5 -14.29 20.13 2.61
CA ALA A 5 -13.60 19.64 3.80
C ALA A 5 -12.74 18.39 3.54
N LEU A 6 -13.16 17.51 2.61
CA LEU A 6 -12.39 16.33 2.21
C LEU A 6 -11.21 16.70 1.31
N SER A 7 -11.41 17.65 0.38
CA SER A 7 -10.35 18.13 -0.49
C SER A 7 -9.28 18.93 0.26
N ASP A 8 -9.65 19.65 1.32
CA ASP A 8 -8.71 20.44 2.12
C ASP A 8 -7.64 19.56 2.78
N GLY A 9 -8.05 18.38 3.28
CA GLY A 9 -7.14 17.39 3.84
C GLY A 9 -6.14 16.87 2.82
N LEU A 10 -6.60 16.58 1.60
CA LEU A 10 -5.75 16.15 0.48
C LEU A 10 -4.74 17.24 0.10
N TRP A 11 -5.19 18.48 -0.07
CA TRP A 11 -4.30 19.59 -0.46
C TRP A 11 -3.27 19.97 0.59
N ARG A 12 -3.60 19.79 1.88
CA ARG A 12 -2.63 19.93 2.96
C ARG A 12 -1.54 18.86 2.87
N ARG A 13 -1.91 17.59 2.63
CA ARG A 13 -0.93 16.51 2.43
C ARG A 13 -0.07 16.73 1.19
N ALA A 14 -0.69 17.13 0.07
CA ALA A 14 0.02 17.44 -1.16
C ALA A 14 1.08 18.53 -0.94
N SER A 15 0.71 19.61 -0.25
CA SER A 15 1.63 20.71 0.05
C SER A 15 2.77 20.26 0.98
N ALA A 16 2.47 19.44 1.99
CA ALA A 16 3.47 18.85 2.88
C ALA A 16 4.45 17.91 2.15
N ALA A 17 4.01 17.25 1.09
CA ALA A 17 4.83 16.42 0.20
C ALA A 17 5.60 17.24 -0.87
N GLY A 18 5.53 18.57 -0.82
CA GLY A 18 6.21 19.47 -1.75
C GLY A 18 5.50 19.64 -3.10
N ALA A 19 4.20 19.33 -3.19
CA ALA A 19 3.38 19.59 -4.37
C ALA A 19 2.83 21.03 -4.29
N SER A 20 3.42 21.95 -5.04
CA SER A 20 3.18 23.40 -4.95
C SER A 20 2.32 23.93 -6.10
N THR A 21 2.46 23.36 -7.30
CA THR A 21 1.71 23.76 -8.49
C THR A 21 0.39 22.98 -8.63
N PRO A 22 -0.60 23.50 -9.37
CA PRO A 22 -1.84 22.76 -9.66
C PRO A 22 -1.59 21.39 -10.29
N LEU A 23 -0.58 21.29 -11.17
CA LEU A 23 -0.22 20.04 -11.83
C LEU A 23 0.38 19.03 -10.84
N GLU A 24 1.29 19.46 -9.98
CA GLU A 24 1.88 18.62 -8.92
C GLU A 24 0.82 18.15 -7.93
N LYS A 25 -0.11 19.03 -7.54
CA LYS A 25 -1.23 18.67 -6.65
C LYS A 25 -2.14 17.61 -7.28
N ARG A 26 -2.43 17.72 -8.58
CA ARG A 26 -3.16 16.69 -9.32
C ARG A 26 -2.40 15.36 -9.34
N ALA A 27 -1.10 15.40 -9.63
CA ALA A 27 -0.26 14.19 -9.62
C ALA A 27 -0.20 13.54 -8.23
N PHE A 28 -0.13 14.35 -7.17
CA PHE A 28 -0.22 13.89 -5.79
C PHE A 28 -1.55 13.18 -5.53
N GLY A 29 -2.68 13.76 -5.94
CA GLY A 29 -4.00 13.13 -5.77
C GLY A 29 -4.07 11.73 -6.37
N VAL A 30 -3.62 11.58 -7.62
CA VAL A 30 -3.55 10.27 -8.29
C VAL A 30 -2.63 9.31 -7.52
N ALA A 31 -1.47 9.78 -7.09
CA ALA A 31 -0.52 8.95 -6.33
C ALA A 31 -1.03 8.59 -4.91
N ASP A 32 -1.91 9.41 -4.32
CA ASP A 32 -2.58 9.15 -3.04
C ASP A 32 -3.65 8.06 -3.20
N ASP A 33 -4.38 8.04 -4.32
CA ASP A 33 -5.30 6.94 -4.66
C ASP A 33 -4.55 5.61 -4.84
N ILE A 34 -3.38 5.63 -5.49
CA ILE A 34 -2.52 4.44 -5.63
C ILE A 34 -2.03 3.94 -4.28
N TYR A 35 -1.68 4.84 -3.36
CA TYR A 35 -1.32 4.48 -2.00
C TYR A 35 -2.49 3.82 -1.25
N GLY A 36 -3.68 4.40 -1.35
CA GLY A 36 -4.90 3.81 -0.80
C GLY A 36 -5.20 2.42 -1.35
N ALA A 37 -5.03 2.23 -2.66
CA ALA A 37 -5.16 0.92 -3.30
C ALA A 37 -4.10 -0.08 -2.81
N GLY A 38 -2.87 0.37 -2.53
CA GLY A 38 -1.82 -0.47 -1.95
C GLY A 38 -2.19 -0.96 -0.55
N LEU A 39 -2.71 -0.07 0.30
CA LEU A 39 -3.23 -0.45 1.62
C LEU A 39 -4.41 -1.41 1.52
N LEU A 40 -5.29 -1.23 0.52
CA LEU A 40 -6.40 -2.16 0.27
C LEU A 40 -5.90 -3.55 -0.14
N ILE A 41 -4.88 -3.65 -0.99
CA ILE A 41 -4.27 -4.94 -1.35
C ILE A 41 -3.67 -5.61 -0.10
N ALA A 42 -2.93 -4.87 0.72
CA ALA A 42 -2.39 -5.38 1.97
C ALA A 42 -3.52 -5.87 2.90
N TYR A 43 -4.61 -5.11 3.02
CA TYR A 43 -5.80 -5.49 3.79
C TYR A 43 -6.42 -6.80 3.28
N MET A 44 -6.60 -6.92 1.96
CA MET A 44 -7.16 -8.12 1.31
C MET A 44 -6.23 -9.34 1.39
N ALA A 45 -4.93 -9.16 1.62
CA ALA A 45 -4.00 -10.25 1.90
C ALA A 45 -4.02 -10.64 3.39
N PHE A 46 -3.90 -9.68 4.30
CA PHE A 46 -3.71 -10.02 5.71
C PHE A 46 -4.99 -10.45 6.42
N ILE A 47 -6.13 -9.84 6.16
CA ILE A 47 -7.33 -10.15 6.94
C ILE A 47 -7.95 -11.52 6.64
N PRO A 48 -8.06 -11.96 5.37
CA PRO A 48 -8.64 -13.28 5.11
C PRO A 48 -7.64 -14.43 5.31
N PHE A 49 -6.33 -14.20 5.12
CA PHE A 49 -5.32 -15.26 5.21
C PHE A 49 -4.65 -15.34 6.60
N CYS A 50 -4.69 -14.30 7.44
CA CYS A 50 -4.23 -14.45 8.82
C CYS A 50 -5.28 -15.14 9.69
N LYS A 51 -4.82 -15.71 10.81
CA LYS A 51 -5.74 -16.24 11.83
C LYS A 51 -6.73 -15.16 12.27
N ALA A 52 -8.01 -15.52 12.33
CA ALA A 52 -9.08 -14.60 12.67
C ALA A 52 -8.82 -13.83 13.98
N GLY A 53 -9.00 -12.51 13.94
CA GLY A 53 -8.83 -11.61 15.08
C GLY A 53 -7.38 -11.23 15.40
N ILE A 54 -6.39 -11.70 14.64
CA ILE A 54 -4.98 -11.29 14.81
C ILE A 54 -4.68 -9.94 14.16
N MET A 55 -5.27 -9.68 12.99
CA MET A 55 -5.03 -8.47 12.22
C MET A 55 -6.34 -7.78 11.87
N ASP A 56 -6.36 -6.45 12.05
CA ASP A 56 -7.38 -5.55 11.52
C ASP A 56 -6.72 -4.48 10.65
N GLY A 57 -7.52 -3.75 9.86
CA GLY A 57 -6.99 -2.76 8.91
C GLY A 57 -6.21 -1.61 9.57
N ILE A 58 -6.59 -1.18 10.77
CA ILE A 58 -5.90 -0.10 11.49
C ILE A 58 -4.57 -0.62 12.04
N SER A 59 -4.57 -1.83 12.60
CA SER A 59 -3.36 -2.49 13.11
C SER A 59 -2.36 -2.74 11.98
N LEU A 60 -2.83 -3.21 10.82
CA LEU A 60 -1.99 -3.41 9.63
C LEU A 60 -1.41 -2.09 9.13
N GLN A 61 -2.24 -1.06 9.00
CA GLN A 61 -1.77 0.26 8.56
C GLN A 61 -0.72 0.81 9.52
N ARG A 62 -0.92 0.70 10.85
CA ARG A 62 0.08 1.13 11.84
C ARG A 62 1.37 0.32 11.76
N LEU A 63 1.29 -0.98 11.51
CA LEU A 63 2.45 -1.84 11.33
C LEU A 63 3.30 -1.31 10.17
N LEU A 64 2.69 -1.10 9.00
CA LEU A 64 3.39 -0.65 7.81
C LEU A 64 3.87 0.81 7.94
N GLU A 65 3.00 1.72 8.34
CA GLU A 65 3.28 3.16 8.34
C GLU A 65 4.15 3.62 9.52
N ASN A 66 3.89 3.10 10.72
CA ASN A 66 4.53 3.61 11.94
C ASN A 66 5.69 2.73 12.39
N THR A 67 5.49 1.42 12.44
CA THR A 67 6.52 0.49 12.92
C THR A 67 7.64 0.35 11.89
N PHE A 68 7.29 0.02 10.65
CA PHE A 68 8.27 -0.19 9.58
C PHE A 68 8.53 1.03 8.71
N ARG A 69 7.76 2.11 8.87
CA ARG A 69 7.92 3.35 8.09
C ARG A 69 7.95 3.09 6.59
N LEU A 70 7.10 2.19 6.13
CA LEU A 70 6.94 1.76 4.75
C LEU A 70 8.16 1.02 4.16
N ASP A 71 9.02 0.48 5.02
CA ASP A 71 9.97 -0.59 4.65
C ASP A 71 9.19 -1.91 4.54
N ILE A 72 8.73 -2.21 3.33
CA ILE A 72 7.82 -3.32 3.08
C ILE A 72 8.54 -4.67 3.23
N TYR A 73 9.82 -4.75 2.88
CA TYR A 73 10.58 -5.98 3.04
C TYR A 73 10.94 -6.25 4.50
N ALA A 74 11.27 -5.22 5.30
CA ALA A 74 11.41 -5.41 6.74
C ALA A 74 10.10 -5.87 7.40
N ALA A 75 8.95 -5.34 6.96
CA ALA A 75 7.63 -5.79 7.42
C ALA A 75 7.36 -7.25 7.02
N ARG A 76 7.73 -7.66 5.81
CA ARG A 76 7.64 -9.05 5.34
C ARG A 76 8.42 -10.00 6.26
N GLU A 77 9.70 -9.72 6.52
CA GLU A 77 10.53 -10.57 7.39
C GLU A 77 9.93 -10.69 8.78
N TYR A 78 9.44 -9.59 9.36
CA TYR A 78 8.77 -9.63 10.66
C TYR A 78 7.51 -10.49 10.64
N CYS A 79 6.67 -10.38 9.60
CA CYS A 79 5.45 -11.18 9.49
C CYS A 79 5.75 -12.65 9.23
N LEU A 80 6.86 -12.99 8.57
CA LEU A 80 7.26 -14.37 8.31
C LEU A 80 7.59 -15.13 9.61
N GLU A 81 8.12 -14.42 10.62
CA GLU A 81 8.47 -14.98 11.93
C GLU A 81 7.25 -15.21 12.85
N ASP A 82 6.04 -14.77 12.46
CA ASP A 82 4.80 -15.08 13.18
C ASP A 82 3.96 -16.07 12.36
N ASP A 83 3.88 -17.31 12.82
CA ASP A 83 3.09 -18.38 12.19
C ASP A 83 1.64 -17.98 11.90
N LYS A 84 1.06 -17.05 12.68
CA LYS A 84 -0.33 -16.57 12.50
C LYS A 84 -0.50 -15.64 11.30
N LEU A 85 0.60 -15.11 10.77
CA LEU A 85 0.67 -14.21 9.62
C LEU A 85 1.24 -14.90 8.37
N SER A 86 1.86 -16.08 8.54
CA SER A 86 2.58 -16.81 7.50
C SER A 86 1.78 -17.06 6.22
N GLU A 87 0.48 -17.37 6.29
CA GLU A 87 -0.36 -17.59 5.10
C GLU A 87 -0.51 -16.32 4.25
N ALA A 88 -0.64 -15.14 4.87
CA ALA A 88 -0.68 -13.87 4.14
C ALA A 88 0.67 -13.56 3.48
N VAL A 89 1.77 -13.90 4.16
CA VAL A 89 3.13 -13.76 3.63
C VAL A 89 3.33 -14.67 2.41
N ASN A 90 2.95 -15.94 2.52
CA ASN A 90 3.00 -16.92 1.44
C ASN A 90 2.18 -16.50 0.22
N PHE A 91 1.00 -15.91 0.44
CA PHE A 91 0.17 -15.37 -0.64
C PHE A 91 0.87 -14.22 -1.37
N LEU A 92 1.46 -13.27 -0.64
CA LEU A 92 2.20 -12.15 -1.25
C LEU A 92 3.55 -12.59 -1.87
N ASP A 93 4.07 -13.74 -1.46
CA ASP A 93 5.26 -14.37 -2.05
C ASP A 93 5.02 -15.09 -3.37
N LEU A 94 3.76 -15.30 -3.76
CA LEU A 94 3.43 -15.92 -5.04
C LEU A 94 4.13 -15.20 -6.20
N GLY A 95 4.68 -16.00 -7.10
CA GLY A 95 5.49 -15.52 -8.23
C GLY A 95 6.73 -14.75 -7.84
N ASP A 96 7.48 -15.30 -6.88
CA ASP A 96 8.78 -14.80 -6.44
C ASP A 96 8.69 -13.39 -5.84
N GLY A 97 7.82 -13.24 -4.83
CA GLY A 97 7.68 -12.00 -4.07
C GLY A 97 6.90 -10.90 -4.78
N ALA A 98 6.10 -11.22 -5.79
CA ALA A 98 5.41 -10.22 -6.61
C ALA A 98 4.42 -9.36 -5.83
N GLY A 99 3.74 -9.91 -4.82
CA GLY A 99 2.83 -9.12 -3.98
C GLY A 99 3.59 -8.07 -3.17
N TRP A 100 4.73 -8.45 -2.60
CA TRP A 100 5.60 -7.55 -1.85
C TRP A 100 6.24 -6.46 -2.71
N GLU A 101 6.70 -6.82 -3.91
CA GLU A 101 7.20 -5.86 -4.90
C GLU A 101 6.14 -4.81 -5.23
N LEU A 102 4.91 -5.24 -5.50
CA LEU A 102 3.81 -4.35 -5.80
C LEU A 102 3.50 -3.41 -4.62
N LEU A 103 3.42 -3.95 -3.40
CA LEU A 103 3.20 -3.16 -2.19
C LEU A 103 4.32 -2.13 -1.98
N GLN A 104 5.59 -2.51 -2.18
CA GLN A 104 6.72 -1.60 -2.06
C GLN A 104 6.63 -0.44 -3.05
N ALA A 105 6.16 -0.69 -4.28
CA ALA A 105 5.96 0.33 -5.29
C ALA A 105 4.78 1.26 -4.96
N MET A 106 3.63 0.71 -4.60
CA MET A 106 2.40 1.48 -4.33
C MET A 106 2.49 2.29 -3.03
N LEU A 107 3.15 1.73 -2.01
CA LEU A 107 3.31 2.35 -0.69
C LEU A 107 4.59 3.18 -0.59
N ASN A 108 5.21 3.57 -1.70
CA ASN A 108 6.44 4.36 -1.68
C ASN A 108 6.23 5.69 -0.90
N PRO A 109 7.12 6.05 0.04
CA PRO A 109 7.03 7.33 0.75
C PRO A 109 7.08 8.54 -0.19
N ASP A 110 7.84 8.45 -1.28
CA ASP A 110 7.85 9.48 -2.31
C ASP A 110 6.73 9.21 -3.32
N TYR A 111 5.67 10.03 -3.26
CA TYR A 111 4.51 9.89 -4.13
C TYR A 111 4.86 9.93 -5.62
N ARG A 112 5.98 10.56 -6.00
CA ARG A 112 6.45 10.65 -7.39
C ARG A 112 6.97 9.32 -7.92
N LYS A 113 7.34 8.40 -7.03
CA LYS A 113 7.84 7.06 -7.38
C LYS A 113 6.74 6.01 -7.42
N ARG A 114 5.51 6.36 -7.02
CA ARG A 114 4.38 5.44 -7.08
C ARG A 114 3.97 5.20 -8.53
N PRO A 115 3.57 3.97 -8.88
CA PRO A 115 3.13 3.64 -10.22
C PRO A 115 1.82 4.35 -10.58
N ILE A 116 1.56 4.49 -11.87
CA ILE A 116 0.22 4.82 -12.37
C ILE A 116 -0.68 3.58 -12.34
N ALA A 117 -2.00 3.78 -12.37
CA ALA A 117 -2.97 2.68 -12.30
C ALA A 117 -2.76 1.62 -13.40
N GLU A 118 -2.42 2.01 -14.62
CA GLU A 118 -2.13 1.07 -15.71
C GLU A 118 -0.94 0.15 -15.39
N ALA A 119 0.12 0.67 -14.77
CA ALA A 119 1.27 -0.13 -14.36
C ALA A 119 0.90 -1.11 -13.24
N VAL A 120 0.00 -0.72 -12.32
CA VAL A 120 -0.54 -1.62 -11.28
C VAL A 120 -1.36 -2.74 -11.92
N LEU A 121 -2.25 -2.42 -12.86
CA LEU A 121 -3.10 -3.42 -13.54
C LEU A 121 -2.30 -4.44 -14.34
N ASN A 122 -1.16 -4.02 -14.92
CA ASN A 122 -0.26 -4.89 -15.66
C ASN A 122 0.78 -5.61 -14.77
N HIS A 123 0.77 -5.38 -13.45
CA HIS A 123 1.69 -6.03 -12.55
C HIS A 123 1.44 -7.54 -12.51
N ARG A 124 2.50 -8.34 -12.50
CA ARG A 124 2.44 -9.81 -12.51
C ARG A 124 1.58 -10.40 -11.38
N PHE A 125 1.57 -9.74 -10.22
CA PHE A 125 0.72 -10.11 -9.08
C PHE A 125 -0.78 -9.93 -9.36
N ILE A 126 -1.17 -8.84 -10.03
CA ILE A 126 -2.59 -8.52 -10.32
C ILE A 126 -3.12 -9.36 -11.47
N THR A 127 -2.30 -9.56 -12.50
CA THR A 127 -2.69 -10.31 -13.70
C THR A 127 -2.81 -11.81 -13.45
N GLY A 128 -2.29 -12.33 -12.33
CA GLY A 128 -2.32 -13.75 -12.02
C GLY A 128 -1.47 -14.59 -12.98
N ALA A 129 -0.55 -13.98 -13.75
CA ALA A 129 0.34 -14.67 -14.69
C ALA A 129 1.35 -15.63 -14.02
N LEU A 130 1.25 -15.76 -12.68
CA LEU A 130 2.14 -16.51 -11.80
C LEU A 130 1.44 -17.72 -11.15
N LEU A 131 0.16 -17.97 -11.50
CA LEU A 131 -0.64 -19.15 -11.14
C LEU A 131 -0.82 -20.06 -12.36
#